data_AF-A0A3B0VBE1-F1
#
_entry.id   AF-A0A3B0VBE1-F1
#
_cell.length_a   1.000
_cell.length_b   1.000
_cell.length_c   1.000
_cell.angle_alpha   90.00
_cell.angle_beta   90.00
_cell.angle_gamma   90.00
#
_symmetry.space_group_name_H-M   'P 1'
#
loop_
_entity.id
_entity.type
_entity.pdbx_description
1 polymer ?
#
loop_
_entity_poly.entity_id
_entity_poly.type
_entity_poly.pdbx_seq_one_letter_code
_entity_poly.pdbx_strand_id
1 'polypeptide(L)' 'VNKLVLFDYQKTRSREGPDRMLESYTGYLQTDGYVAYTNLKNQKNITLLACLACPA' A
#
# COMPACT_ATOMS: atom_id res chain seq x y z
N VAL A 1 -15.28 -16.67 6.66
CA VAL A 1 -14.64 -15.55 5.94
C VAL A 1 -14.15 -14.56 6.99
N ASN A 2 -12.83 -14.45 7.19
CA ASN A 2 -12.26 -13.54 8.19
C ASN A 2 -12.35 -12.09 7.69
N LYS A 3 -13.05 -11.23 8.43
CA LYS A 3 -13.20 -9.80 8.14
C LYS A 3 -12.05 -9.04 8.82
N LEU A 4 -10.85 -9.15 8.28
CA LEU A 4 -9.70 -8.38 8.78
C LEU A 4 -9.82 -6.93 8.30
N VAL A 5 -9.87 -5.99 9.24
CA VAL A 5 -9.84 -4.56 8.97
C VAL A 5 -8.63 -3.98 9.68
N LEU A 6 -7.75 -3.35 8.91
CA LEU A 6 -6.61 -2.57 9.41
C LEU A 6 -6.86 -1.11 9.07
N PHE A 7 -6.84 -0.24 10.09
CA PHE A 7 -6.98 1.19 9.92
C PHE A 7 -5.87 1.89 10.70
N ASP A 8 -4.93 2.49 9.97
CA ASP A 8 -3.88 3.33 10.53
C ASP A 8 -4.13 4.78 10.10
N TYR A 9 -4.42 5.66 11.05
CA TYR A 9 -4.72 7.06 10.76
C TYR A 9 -3.45 7.90 10.77
N GLN A 10 -3.23 8.60 9.67
CA GLN A 10 -2.13 9.56 9.56
C GLN A 10 -2.66 10.94 9.20
N LYS A 11 -2.14 11.96 9.91
CA LYS A 11 -2.59 13.34 9.75
C LYS A 11 -2.26 13.91 8.37
N THR A 12 -1.19 13.44 7.76
CA THR A 12 -0.73 13.90 6.43
C THR A 12 -0.78 12.75 5.43
N ARG A 13 -0.94 13.08 4.15
CA ARG A 13 -0.86 12.12 3.04
C ARG A 13 0.59 11.82 2.63
N SER A 14 1.51 11.91 3.59
CA SER A 14 2.94 11.72 3.40
C SER A 14 3.27 10.24 3.14
N ARG A 15 4.38 10.01 2.42
CA ARG A 15 4.85 8.66 2.05
C ARG A 15 5.41 7.87 3.23
N GLU A 16 5.92 8.56 4.25
CA GLU A 16 6.50 7.95 5.46
C GLU A 16 5.54 7.01 6.18
N GLY A 17 4.25 7.31 6.07
CA GLY A 17 3.21 6.53 6.71
C GLY A 17 3.10 5.11 6.20
N PRO A 18 2.72 4.92 4.92
CA PRO A 18 2.66 3.61 4.32
C PRO A 18 4.03 2.90 4.32
N ASP A 19 5.14 3.63 4.20
CA ASP A 19 6.49 3.04 4.26
C ASP A 19 6.76 2.36 5.62
N ARG A 20 6.39 3.00 6.75
CA ARG A 20 6.52 2.39 8.09
C ARG A 20 5.53 1.25 8.31
N MET A 21 4.29 1.42 7.87
CA MET A 21 3.25 0.40 8.07
C MET A 21 3.55 -0.89 7.31
N LEU A 22 4.17 -0.78 6.13
CA LEU A 22 4.45 -1.91 5.23
C LEU A 22 5.91 -2.37 5.27
N GLU A 23 6.72 -1.91 6.22
CA GLU A 23 8.15 -2.23 6.30
C GLU A 23 8.43 -3.75 6.41
N SER A 24 7.55 -4.48 7.10
CA SER A 24 7.62 -5.93 7.32
C SER A 24 6.73 -6.73 6.36
N TYR A 25 5.98 -6.06 5.49
CA TYR A 25 5.06 -6.73 4.57
C TYR A 25 5.80 -7.20 3.31
N THR A 26 5.52 -8.43 2.88
CA THR A 26 6.02 -8.99 1.62
C THR A 26 4.90 -9.73 0.92
N GLY A 27 4.84 -9.66 -0.42
CA GLY A 27 3.77 -10.28 -1.21
C GLY A 27 3.09 -9.33 -2.20
N TYR A 28 1.78 -9.47 -2.38
CA TYR A 28 1.00 -8.72 -3.36
C TYR A 28 0.16 -7.63 -2.70
N LEU A 29 0.38 -6.38 -3.09
CA LEU A 29 -0.36 -5.24 -2.56
C LEU A 29 -1.18 -4.59 -3.67
N GLN A 30 -2.50 -4.65 -3.57
CA GLN A 30 -3.38 -3.87 -4.43
C GLN A 30 -3.50 -2.45 -3.88
N THR A 31 -3.26 -1.47 -4.74
CA THR A 31 -3.36 -0.05 -4.39
C THR A 31 -4.32 0.66 -5.33
N ASP A 32 -4.84 1.82 -4.91
CA ASP A 32 -5.74 2.66 -5.69
C ASP A 32 -5.02 3.51 -6.76
N GLY A 33 -3.72 3.33 -6.96
CA GLY A 33 -2.91 4.09 -7.90
C GLY A 33 -2.30 5.38 -7.32
N TYR A 34 -2.37 5.59 -6.01
CA TYR A 34 -1.75 6.78 -5.41
C TYR A 34 -0.21 6.76 -5.48
N VAL A 35 0.38 7.89 -5.90
CA VAL A 35 1.83 8.06 -6.18
C VAL A 35 2.72 7.79 -4.96
N ALA A 36 2.18 7.92 -3.73
CA ALA A 36 2.96 7.58 -2.54
C ALA A 36 3.39 6.11 -2.54
N TYR A 37 2.56 5.21 -3.07
CA TYR A 37 2.80 3.77 -3.07
C TYR A 37 3.82 3.31 -4.12
N THR A 38 4.14 4.14 -5.12
CA THR A 38 5.12 3.78 -6.16
C THR A 38 6.50 3.42 -5.58
N ASN A 39 6.85 4.01 -4.44
CA ASN A 39 8.12 3.75 -3.77
C ASN A 39 8.17 2.37 -3.09
N LEU A 40 7.02 1.80 -2.71
CA LEU A 40 6.91 0.49 -2.07
C LEU A 40 7.36 -0.65 -3.00
N LYS A 41 7.23 -0.46 -4.32
CA LYS A 41 7.71 -1.42 -5.33
C LYS A 41 9.22 -1.68 -5.20
N ASN A 42 9.96 -0.67 -4.77
CA ASN A 42 11.42 -0.71 -4.68
C ASN A 42 11.92 -1.21 -3.32
N GLN A 43 11.05 -1.30 -2.30
CA GLN A 43 11.52 -1.41 -0.93
C GLN A 43 11.72 -2.84 -0.41
N LYS A 44 10.90 -3.85 -0.73
CA LYS A 44 11.08 -5.22 -0.19
C LYS A 44 10.07 -6.24 -0.76
N ASN A 45 10.31 -6.82 -1.93
CA ASN A 45 9.49 -7.94 -2.45
C ASN A 45 7.97 -7.70 -2.48
N ILE A 46 7.54 -6.43 -2.63
CA ILE A 46 6.13 -6.08 -2.79
C ILE A 46 5.85 -5.98 -4.28
N THR A 47 4.99 -6.86 -4.78
CA THR A 47 4.44 -6.73 -6.12
C THR A 47 3.20 -5.85 -6.04
N LEU A 48 3.32 -4.60 -6.51
CA LEU A 48 2.19 -3.69 -6.62
C LEU A 48 1.23 -4.16 -7.70
N LEU A 49 -0.02 -4.38 -7.31
CA LEU A 49 -1.14 -4.64 -8.19
C LEU A 49 -1.95 -3.35 -8.39
N ALA A 50 -2.45 -3.17 -9.61
CA ALA A 50 -3.36 -2.08 -9.93
C ALA A 50 -4.75 -2.32 -9.34
N CYS A 51 -5.50 -1.25 -9.14
CA CYS A 51 -6.88 -1.33 -8.70
C CYS A 51 -7.75 -1.95 -9.80
N LEU A 52 -8.57 -2.94 -9.43
CA LEU A 52 -9.56 -3.56 -10.33
C LEU A 52 -10.77 -2.66 -10.62
N ALA A 53 -10.94 -1.58 -9.86
CA ALA A 53 -12.11 -0.69 -9.95
C ALA A 53 -11.79 0.71 -10.52
N CYS A 54 -10.50 1.10 -10.61
CA CYS A 54 -10.12 2.35 -11.26
C CYS A 54 -9.77 2.11 -12.73
N PRO A 55 -10.19 2.99 -13.67
CA PRO A 55 -9.59 3.02 -14.99
C PRO A 55 -8.09 3.33 -14.84
N ALA A 56 -7.27 2.60 -15.59
CA ALA A 56 -5.81 2.73 -15.61
C ALA A 56 -5.33 4.10 -16.11
#